data_AF-A0A2P7N160-F1
#
_entry.id   AF-A0A2P7N160-F1
#
_cell.length_a   1.000
_cell.length_b   1.000
_cell.length_c   1.000
_cell.angle_alpha   90.00
_cell.angle_beta   90.00
_cell.angle_gamma   90.00
#
_symmetry.space_group_name_H-M   'P 1'
#
loop_
_entity.id
_entity.type
_entity.pdbx_description
1 polymer ?
#
loop_
_entity_poly.entity_id
_entity_poly.type
_entity_poly.pdbx_seq_one_letter_code
_entity_poly.pdbx_strand_id
1 'polypeptide(L)'
;MKHLLVVTGVFLLPAAIHAQEPKIQCPGENTVEMRYCAGQSWEQSTDQLKQKVPKALFKQWQETTRAVCAHAYAAYKEGSIYPQLVVGCDDNLNRALLQAH
;
A
#
# COMPACT_ATOMS: atom_id res chain seq x y z
N MET A 1 5.95 39.05 -57.79
CA MET A 1 6.22 37.68 -57.31
C MET A 1 7.13 37.76 -56.09
N LYS A 2 6.60 37.54 -54.87
CA LYS A 2 7.44 37.28 -53.70
C LYS A 2 6.62 36.47 -52.71
N HIS A 3 6.99 35.20 -52.60
CA HIS A 3 6.24 34.15 -51.93
C HIS A 3 6.18 34.40 -50.42
N LEU A 4 4.97 34.49 -49.87
CA LEU A 4 4.74 34.42 -48.43
C LEU A 4 4.99 32.99 -47.96
N LEU A 5 6.10 32.79 -47.24
CA LEU A 5 6.42 31.55 -46.54
C LEU A 5 5.51 31.43 -45.31
N VAL A 6 4.57 30.49 -45.37
CA VAL A 6 3.76 30.04 -44.22
C VAL A 6 4.66 29.19 -43.32
N VAL A 7 4.98 29.70 -42.12
CA VAL A 7 5.67 28.94 -41.07
C VAL A 7 4.62 28.08 -40.37
N THR A 8 4.53 26.82 -40.76
CA THR A 8 3.68 25.82 -40.10
C THR A 8 4.32 25.43 -38.77
N GLY A 9 3.81 25.97 -37.67
CA GLY A 9 4.20 25.56 -36.31
C GLY A 9 3.73 24.14 -36.04
N VAL A 10 4.67 23.21 -35.92
CA VAL A 10 4.42 21.87 -35.40
C VAL A 10 4.09 21.99 -33.91
N PHE A 11 2.80 21.94 -33.57
CA PHE A 11 2.35 21.75 -32.20
C PHE A 11 2.75 20.33 -31.74
N LEU A 12 3.87 20.22 -31.04
CA LEU A 12 4.21 19.04 -30.25
C LEU A 12 3.30 19.04 -29.01
N LEU A 13 2.16 18.36 -29.11
CA LEU A 13 1.35 18.02 -27.94
C LEU A 13 2.16 16.99 -27.13
N PRO A 14 2.48 17.24 -25.85
CA PRO A 14 3.07 16.20 -25.01
C PRO A 14 2.01 15.09 -24.87
N ALA A 15 2.29 13.93 -25.46
CA ALA A 15 1.57 12.73 -25.09
C ALA A 15 1.77 12.54 -23.59
N ALA A 16 0.69 12.60 -22.82
CA ALA A 16 0.71 12.20 -21.42
C ALA A 16 1.04 10.71 -21.39
N ILE A 17 2.33 10.40 -21.24
CA ILE A 17 2.80 9.05 -20.93
C ILE A 17 2.32 8.81 -19.50
N HIS A 18 1.12 8.27 -19.36
CA HIS A 18 0.71 7.62 -18.13
C HIS A 18 1.62 6.40 -17.96
N ALA A 19 2.74 6.59 -17.28
CA ALA A 19 3.54 5.49 -16.77
C ALA A 19 2.60 4.65 -15.89
N GLN A 20 2.21 3.48 -16.37
CA GLN A 20 1.56 2.49 -15.51
C GLN A 20 2.52 2.22 -14.37
N GLU A 21 2.07 2.43 -13.14
CA GLU A 21 2.85 2.09 -11.96
C GLU A 21 3.28 0.62 -12.11
N PRO A 22 4.59 0.32 -12.09
CA PRO A 22 5.05 -1.04 -12.26
C PRO A 22 4.40 -1.90 -11.17
N LYS A 23 3.75 -3.00 -11.57
CA LYS A 23 3.21 -3.98 -10.62
C LYS A 23 4.33 -4.41 -9.70
N ILE A 24 4.20 -4.05 -8.42
CA ILE A 24 5.31 -4.18 -7.50
C ILE A 24 5.53 -5.65 -7.19
N GLN A 25 6.73 -6.11 -7.55
CA GLN A 25 7.22 -7.41 -7.13
C GLN A 25 7.74 -7.25 -5.72
N CYS A 26 7.35 -8.17 -4.84
CA CYS A 26 7.75 -8.18 -3.44
C CYS A 26 8.74 -9.32 -3.18
N PRO A 27 9.99 -9.24 -3.68
CA PRO A 27 10.98 -10.28 -3.48
C PRO A 27 11.54 -10.28 -2.06
N GLY A 28 11.49 -9.14 -1.35
CA GLY A 28 11.87 -9.03 0.05
C GLY A 28 13.37 -9.09 0.30
N GLU A 29 14.18 -8.62 -0.66
CA GLU A 29 15.65 -8.78 -0.61
C GLU A 29 16.33 -7.76 0.31
N ASN A 30 15.66 -6.63 0.58
CA ASN A 30 16.16 -5.59 1.48
C ASN A 30 15.07 -5.03 2.40
N THR A 31 15.50 -4.32 3.45
CA THR A 31 14.61 -3.80 4.49
C THR A 31 13.60 -2.78 3.99
N VAL A 32 13.90 -2.05 2.91
CA VAL A 32 13.00 -1.06 2.33
C VAL A 32 11.85 -1.78 1.62
N GLU A 33 12.18 -2.76 0.79
CA GLU A 33 11.21 -3.61 0.10
C GLU A 33 10.36 -4.41 1.08
N MET A 34 10.96 -5.03 2.09
CA MET A 34 10.21 -5.76 3.11
C MET A 34 9.18 -4.86 3.80
N ARG A 35 9.54 -3.61 4.13
CA ARG A 35 8.59 -2.64 4.71
C ARG A 35 7.49 -2.30 3.74
N TYR A 36 7.85 -2.01 2.49
CA TYR A 36 6.90 -1.64 1.45
C TYR A 36 5.87 -2.75 1.25
N CYS A 37 6.34 -4.00 1.13
CA CYS A 37 5.52 -5.17 0.90
C CYS A 37 4.63 -5.54 2.08
N ALA A 38 5.12 -5.40 3.32
CA ALA A 38 4.27 -5.54 4.50
C ALA A 38 3.11 -4.53 4.47
N GLY A 39 3.38 -3.28 4.06
CA GLY A 39 2.35 -2.26 3.88
C GLY A 39 1.31 -2.62 2.83
N GLN A 40 1.75 -3.06 1.64
CA GLN A 40 0.84 -3.49 0.57
C GLN A 40 -0.01 -4.71 0.95
N SER A 41 0.58 -5.70 1.62
CA SER A 41 -0.16 -6.88 2.10
C SER A 41 -1.25 -6.50 3.09
N TRP A 42 -0.91 -5.62 4.04
CA TRP A 42 -1.85 -5.09 5.02
C TRP A 42 -2.97 -4.27 4.38
N GLU A 43 -2.66 -3.39 3.42
CA GLU A 43 -3.66 -2.61 2.70
C GLU A 43 -4.66 -3.54 1.99
N GLN A 44 -4.15 -4.57 1.31
CA GLN A 44 -4.98 -5.56 0.63
C GLN A 44 -5.94 -6.29 1.58
N SER A 45 -5.44 -6.81 2.71
CA SER A 45 -6.30 -7.52 3.67
C SER A 45 -7.28 -6.58 4.38
N THR A 46 -6.86 -5.34 4.64
CA THR A 46 -7.70 -4.28 5.22
C THR A 46 -8.87 -3.94 4.30
N ASP A 47 -8.62 -3.74 3.01
CA ASP A 47 -9.65 -3.41 2.03
C ASP A 47 -10.63 -4.57 1.82
N GLN A 48 -10.13 -5.81 1.78
CA GLN A 48 -10.98 -7.01 1.73
C GLN A 48 -11.88 -7.10 2.97
N LEU A 49 -11.32 -6.85 4.15
CA LEU A 49 -12.06 -6.93 5.39
C LEU A 49 -13.13 -5.83 5.46
N LYS A 50 -12.79 -4.59 5.09
CA LYS A 50 -13.72 -3.46 5.05
C LYS A 50 -14.95 -3.69 4.17
N GLN A 51 -14.84 -4.54 3.14
CA GLN A 51 -15.96 -4.92 2.29
C GLN A 51 -16.89 -5.99 2.93
N LYS A 52 -16.39 -6.75 3.90
CA LYS A 52 -17.10 -7.88 4.52
C LYS A 52 -17.69 -7.57 5.89
N VAL A 53 -17.12 -6.65 6.65
CA VAL A 53 -17.59 -6.29 8.00
C VAL A 53 -18.26 -4.92 8.07
N PRO A 54 -19.29 -4.75 8.92
CA PRO A 54 -19.90 -3.44 9.16
C PRO A 54 -18.87 -2.41 9.60
N LYS A 55 -19.01 -1.16 9.14
CA LYS A 55 -18.05 -0.06 9.40
C LYS A 55 -17.71 0.13 10.88
N ALA A 56 -18.69 0.01 11.78
CA ALA A 56 -18.47 0.14 13.22
C ALA A 56 -17.58 -0.99 13.77
N LEU A 57 -17.86 -2.24 13.35
CA LEU A 57 -17.07 -3.40 13.74
C LEU A 57 -15.66 -3.34 13.14
N PHE A 58 -15.54 -2.94 11.88
CA PHE A 58 -14.24 -2.74 11.23
C PHE A 58 -13.38 -1.72 11.98
N LYS A 59 -13.97 -0.58 12.39
CA LYS A 59 -13.24 0.43 13.17
C LYS A 59 -12.75 -0.14 14.49
N GLN A 60 -13.63 -0.81 15.24
CA GLN A 60 -13.27 -1.43 16.52
C GLN A 60 -12.20 -2.51 16.34
N TRP A 61 -12.30 -3.31 15.29
CA TRP A 61 -11.31 -4.32 14.94
C TRP A 61 -9.93 -3.68 14.71
N GLN A 62 -9.85 -2.67 13.84
CA GLN A 62 -8.58 -1.98 13.54
C GLN A 62 -7.94 -1.33 14.77
N GLU A 63 -8.74 -0.71 15.64
CA GLU A 63 -8.24 -0.14 16.90
C GLU A 63 -7.69 -1.23 17.83
N THR A 64 -8.38 -2.36 17.91
CA THR A 64 -8.01 -3.49 18.78
C THR A 64 -6.76 -4.19 18.26
N THR A 65 -6.70 -4.56 16.98
CA THR A 65 -5.56 -5.27 16.40
C THR A 65 -4.31 -4.41 16.43
N ARG A 66 -4.41 -3.11 16.14
CA ARG A 66 -3.28 -2.17 16.27
C ARG A 66 -2.72 -2.14 17.69
N ALA A 67 -3.59 -2.09 18.71
CA ALA A 67 -3.15 -2.07 20.11
C ALA A 67 -2.48 -3.40 20.51
N VAL A 68 -3.08 -4.53 20.15
CA VAL A 68 -2.54 -5.87 20.42
C VAL A 68 -1.19 -6.06 19.74
N CYS A 69 -1.07 -5.72 18.46
CA CYS A 69 0.17 -5.86 17.70
C CYS A 69 1.27 -4.93 18.22
N ALA A 70 0.95 -3.67 18.56
CA ALA A 70 1.91 -2.76 19.18
C ALA A 70 2.42 -3.30 20.53
N HIS A 71 1.54 -3.89 21.33
CA HIS A 71 1.92 -4.51 22.60
C HIS A 71 2.79 -5.75 22.40
N ALA A 72 2.39 -6.65 21.48
CA ALA A 72 3.12 -7.89 21.20
C ALA A 72 4.57 -7.66 20.76
N TYR A 73 4.81 -6.58 20.01
CA TYR A 73 6.14 -6.23 19.51
C TYR A 73 6.81 -5.06 20.24
N ALA A 74 6.35 -4.73 21.45
CA ALA A 74 6.88 -3.60 22.22
C ALA A 74 8.40 -3.68 22.47
N ALA A 75 8.96 -4.88 22.59
CA ALA A 75 10.40 -5.11 22.74
C ALA A 75 11.24 -4.58 21.55
N TYR A 76 10.63 -4.45 20.37
CA TYR A 76 11.30 -4.00 19.16
C TYR A 76 11.14 -2.51 18.89
N LYS A 77 10.42 -1.76 19.74
CA LYS A 77 9.95 -0.38 19.48
C LYS A 77 11.03 0.59 18.97
N GLU A 78 12.26 0.45 19.47
CA GLU A 78 13.39 1.31 19.09
C GLU A 78 14.09 0.86 17.79
N GLY A 79 13.74 -0.32 17.27
CA GLY A 79 14.31 -0.90 16.07
C GLY A 79 13.59 -0.49 14.79
N SER A 80 14.34 -0.35 13.70
CA SER A 80 13.80 -0.02 12.37
C SER A 80 12.82 -1.09 11.82
N ILE A 81 12.85 -2.31 12.36
CA ILE A 81 11.96 -3.40 11.99
C ILE A 81 10.56 -3.26 12.63
N TYR A 82 10.40 -2.49 13.72
CA TYR A 82 9.15 -2.43 14.48
C TYR A 82 7.90 -2.11 13.65
N PRO A 83 7.91 -1.11 12.75
CA PRO A 83 6.74 -0.84 11.91
C PRO A 83 6.35 -2.03 11.04
N GLN A 84 7.33 -2.81 10.57
CA GLN A 84 7.09 -3.99 9.73
C GLN A 84 6.42 -5.10 10.53
N LEU A 85 6.87 -5.32 11.78
CA LEU A 85 6.29 -6.32 12.68
C LEU A 85 4.85 -5.98 13.05
N VAL A 86 4.58 -4.72 13.39
CA VAL A 86 3.23 -4.28 13.76
C VAL A 86 2.26 -4.40 12.58
N VAL A 87 2.66 -3.95 11.40
CA VAL A 87 1.83 -4.02 10.19
C VAL A 87 1.62 -5.47 9.74
N GLY A 88 2.66 -6.30 9.77
CA GLY A 88 2.55 -7.72 9.42
C GLY A 88 1.66 -8.50 10.39
N CYS A 89 1.68 -8.16 11.67
CA CYS A 89 0.75 -8.71 12.66
C CYS A 89 -0.70 -8.35 12.36
N ASP A 90 -0.99 -7.10 12.04
CA ASP A 90 -2.34 -6.64 11.70
C ASP A 90 -2.84 -7.32 10.42
N ASP A 91 -1.98 -7.44 9.40
CA ASP A 91 -2.29 -8.20 8.18
C ASP A 91 -2.67 -9.66 8.47
N ASN A 92 -1.86 -10.34 9.29
CA ASN A 92 -2.14 -11.73 9.66
C ASN A 92 -3.47 -11.87 10.41
N LEU A 93 -3.81 -10.94 11.31
CA LEU A 93 -5.09 -10.93 12.01
C LEU A 93 -6.25 -10.68 11.04
N ASN A 94 -6.13 -9.72 10.12
CA ASN A 94 -7.14 -9.50 9.09
C ASN A 94 -7.37 -10.75 8.26
N ARG A 95 -6.31 -11.42 7.80
CA ARG A 95 -6.38 -12.65 7.03
C ARG A 95 -7.00 -13.80 7.83
N ALA A 96 -6.69 -13.92 9.12
CA ALA A 96 -7.32 -14.91 9.99
C ALA A 96 -8.84 -14.68 10.11
N LEU A 97 -9.26 -13.42 10.26
CA LEU A 97 -10.69 -13.08 10.31
C LEU A 97 -11.38 -13.32 8.95
N LEU A 98 -10.71 -13.00 7.84
CA LEU A 98 -11.20 -13.26 6.49
C LEU A 98 -11.36 -14.74 6.18
N GLN A 99 -10.50 -15.62 6.74
CA GLN A 99 -10.61 -17.07 6.57
C GLN A 99 -11.73 -17.68 7.41
N ALA A 100 -12.17 -16.99 8.47
CA ALA A 100 -13.27 -17.42 9.32
C ALA A 100 -14.66 -17.11 8.73
N HIS A 101 -14.75 -16.35 7.62
CA HIS A 101 -16.00 -15.81 7.06
C HIS A 101 -16.05 -15.79 5.51
#